data_AF-A0A0D2DFV9-F1
#
_entry.id   AF-A0A0D2DFV9-F1
#
_cell.length_a   1.000
_cell.length_b   1.000
_cell.length_c   1.000
_cell.angle_alpha   90.00
_cell.angle_beta   90.00
_cell.angle_gamma   90.00
#
_symmetry.space_group_name_H-M   'P 1'
#
loop_
_entity.id
_entity.type
_entity.pdbx_description
1 polymer ?
#
loop_
_entity_poly.entity_id
_entity_poly.type
_entity_poly.pdbx_seq_one_letter_code
_entity_poly.pdbx_strand_id
1 'polypeptide(L)'
;MSHSKRNTSLAFFTSHERSLLRSSWGTQTTRLTRDSFLPFGYCRLCLGYAKVPVACCGGNNNNLKVHLFCRECALNDLMAQRKEIKRLEKEAEMREREEREERAREEEEKRKRELEVFERTAMGFADDGIEMIGRKRKREAEELHARLSETQSNGEQGSERNKKPKSSEASFWIPGSDSLSGSTATTSKSKQPKLHPLCPASTPEDKHNYSLKSLITVNFAEIEPEKGAGADEPTRLCPSCKKALTNTSKPMLGTAEGCGHVVCGACADLFLVGTASKGVSSKADKGTNASILCYVCEADLSGPAPEAAGDKDDKENKDKKQRQKQAKDNSRKVGRLVEISCEGTGFAGGGSNVAKREGVAFQC
;
A
#
# COMPACT_ATOMS: atom_id res chain seq x y z
N MET A 1 50.73 22.58 19.07
CA MET A 1 49.42 22.93 18.46
C MET A 1 48.36 22.98 19.56
N SER A 2 47.75 24.15 19.83
CA SER A 2 46.77 24.29 20.92
C SER A 2 45.46 23.53 20.61
N HIS A 3 44.93 22.80 21.60
CA HIS A 3 43.69 22.02 21.49
C HIS A 3 42.45 22.91 21.19
N SER A 4 42.50 24.19 21.57
CA SER A 4 41.40 25.15 21.41
C SER A 4 41.07 25.54 19.97
N LYS A 5 41.93 25.18 19.00
CA LYS A 5 41.73 25.45 17.56
C LYS A 5 41.23 24.22 16.79
N ARG A 6 40.93 23.11 17.48
CA ARG A 6 40.33 21.93 16.83
C ARG A 6 38.81 22.14 16.70
N ASN A 7 38.25 21.80 15.53
CA ASN A 7 36.82 21.96 15.24
C ASN A 7 35.91 21.38 16.33
N THR A 8 36.34 20.26 16.94
CA THR A 8 35.60 19.56 18.00
C THR A 8 35.58 20.27 19.37
N SER A 9 36.24 21.42 19.52
CA SER A 9 36.32 22.16 20.79
C SER A 9 35.41 23.39 20.86
N LEU A 10 34.73 23.75 19.77
CA LEU A 10 33.77 24.86 19.74
C LEU A 10 32.37 24.36 20.10
N ALA A 11 31.69 25.03 21.03
CA ALA A 11 30.30 24.74 21.39
C ALA A 11 29.28 25.14 20.29
N PHE A 12 29.76 25.73 19.19
CA PHE A 12 28.94 26.14 18.05
C PHE A 12 29.57 25.61 16.76
N PHE A 13 28.72 25.12 15.86
CA PHE A 13 29.17 24.81 14.51
C PHE A 13 29.57 26.08 13.77
N THR A 14 30.78 26.09 13.24
CA THR A 14 31.27 27.11 12.31
C THR A 14 30.41 27.14 11.04
N SER A 15 30.40 28.26 10.31
CA SER A 15 29.64 28.35 9.05
C SER A 15 30.03 27.25 8.04
N HIS A 16 31.30 26.83 8.04
CA HIS A 16 31.80 25.75 7.20
C HIS A 16 31.20 24.39 7.60
N GLU A 17 31.19 24.07 8.89
CA GLU A 17 30.57 22.83 9.40
C GLU A 17 29.06 22.82 9.16
N ARG A 18 28.36 23.94 9.37
CA ARG A 18 26.94 24.04 9.02
C ARG A 18 26.69 23.78 7.54
N SER A 19 27.61 24.17 6.66
CA SER A 19 27.51 23.88 5.23
C SER A 19 27.71 22.40 4.92
N LEU A 20 28.65 21.72 5.58
CA LEU A 20 28.88 20.27 5.45
C LEU A 20 27.73 19.44 6.03
N LEU A 21 27.14 19.91 7.13
CA LEU A 21 25.95 19.31 7.71
C LEU A 21 24.73 19.51 6.82
N ARG A 22 24.57 20.68 6.19
CA ARG A 22 23.42 20.93 5.28
C ARG A 22 23.35 19.96 4.11
N SER A 23 24.49 19.44 3.63
CA SER A 23 24.52 18.44 2.57
C SER A 23 24.28 17.01 3.05
N SER A 24 24.32 16.73 4.35
CA SER A 24 24.22 15.35 4.89
C SER A 24 23.08 15.16 5.89
N TRP A 25 22.65 16.20 6.60
CA TRP A 25 21.69 16.18 7.70
C TRP A 25 20.65 17.30 7.57
N GLY A 26 19.46 17.05 8.13
CA GLY A 26 18.32 17.96 8.06
C GLY A 26 17.55 17.86 6.74
N THR A 27 16.58 18.76 6.58
CA THR A 27 15.76 18.84 5.37
C THR A 27 16.56 19.47 4.23
N GLN A 28 16.71 18.75 3.12
CA GLN A 28 17.38 19.24 1.91
C GLN A 28 16.34 19.65 0.88
N THR A 29 16.49 20.86 0.34
CA THR A 29 15.65 21.37 -0.76
C THR A 29 16.53 21.70 -1.96
N THR A 30 16.26 21.09 -3.11
CA THR A 30 16.99 21.38 -4.35
C THR A 30 16.00 21.84 -5.41
N ARG A 31 16.34 22.92 -6.11
CA ARG A 31 15.58 23.35 -7.29
C ARG A 31 15.96 22.47 -8.48
N LEU A 32 14.97 21.78 -9.04
CA LEU A 32 15.11 20.93 -10.21
C LEU A 32 15.17 21.78 -11.48
N THR A 33 16.16 21.51 -12.32
CA THR A 33 16.26 22.09 -13.66
C THR A 33 15.43 21.29 -14.65
N ARG A 34 15.24 21.82 -15.87
CA ARG A 34 14.51 21.14 -16.96
C ARG A 34 14.98 19.70 -17.17
N ASP A 35 16.28 19.46 -17.07
CA ASP A 35 16.89 18.15 -17.34
C ASP A 35 16.60 17.12 -16.24
N SER A 36 16.05 17.55 -15.10
CA SER A 36 15.53 16.65 -14.06
C SER A 36 14.12 16.13 -14.36
N PHE A 37 13.43 16.75 -15.33
CA PHE A 37 12.10 16.33 -15.74
C PHE A 37 12.21 15.40 -16.95
N LEU A 38 11.53 14.26 -16.86
CA LEU A 38 11.45 13.33 -17.96
C LEU A 38 10.61 13.95 -19.10
N PRO A 39 11.10 13.97 -20.36
CA PRO A 39 10.31 14.46 -21.48
C PRO A 39 9.00 13.69 -21.65
N PHE A 40 8.01 14.33 -22.29
CA PHE A 40 6.73 13.66 -22.55
C PHE A 40 6.94 12.45 -23.48
N GLY A 41 6.21 11.36 -23.24
CA GLY A 41 6.29 10.16 -24.07
C GLY A 41 7.46 9.23 -23.73
N TYR A 42 8.22 9.51 -22.67
CA TYR A 42 9.32 8.67 -22.22
C TYR A 42 8.86 7.65 -21.18
N CYS A 43 9.55 6.52 -21.14
CA CYS A 43 9.31 5.44 -20.20
C CYS A 43 9.92 5.75 -18.83
N ARG A 44 9.13 5.58 -17.77
CA ARG A 44 9.58 5.83 -16.38
C ARG A 44 10.61 4.83 -15.85
N LEU A 45 10.78 3.69 -16.52
CA LEU A 45 11.74 2.65 -16.13
C LEU A 45 13.09 2.78 -16.83
N CYS A 46 13.10 2.94 -18.16
CA CYS A 46 14.35 3.07 -18.92
C CYS A 46 14.77 4.51 -19.19
N LEU A 47 13.92 5.50 -18.87
CA LEU A 47 14.17 6.94 -19.05
C LEU A 47 14.46 7.36 -20.51
N GLY A 48 14.12 6.53 -21.48
CA GLY A 48 14.18 6.85 -22.91
C GLY A 48 12.79 6.88 -23.55
N TYR A 49 12.74 7.16 -24.85
CA TYR A 49 11.50 7.15 -25.63
C TYR A 49 10.72 5.84 -25.47
N ALA A 50 9.42 5.93 -25.13
CA ALA A 50 8.62 4.75 -24.85
C ALA A 50 8.30 3.97 -26.13
N LYS A 51 8.95 2.82 -26.31
CA LYS A 51 8.66 1.87 -27.40
C LYS A 51 7.47 1.00 -27.01
N VAL A 52 6.47 0.93 -27.90
CA VAL A 52 5.19 0.25 -27.64
C VAL A 52 4.64 0.65 -26.26
N PRO A 53 4.25 1.93 -26.11
CA PRO A 53 3.98 2.49 -24.80
C PRO A 53 2.78 1.82 -24.15
N VAL A 54 2.90 1.57 -22.85
CA VAL A 54 1.85 1.00 -22.01
C VAL A 54 1.69 1.84 -20.75
N ALA A 55 0.48 1.94 -20.26
CA ALA A 55 0.14 2.67 -19.05
C ALA A 55 -0.43 1.75 -17.97
N CYS A 56 -0.14 2.07 -16.71
CA CYS A 56 -0.81 1.41 -15.58
C CYS A 56 -2.27 1.87 -15.45
N CYS A 57 -3.16 0.98 -15.00
CA CYS A 57 -4.44 1.41 -14.46
C CYS A 57 -4.17 2.27 -13.21
N GLY A 58 -4.55 3.55 -13.28
CA GLY A 58 -4.21 4.56 -12.28
C GLY A 58 -4.69 4.27 -10.85
N GLY A 59 -4.26 5.14 -9.95
CA GLY A 59 -4.40 5.04 -8.50
C GLY A 59 -5.82 4.94 -7.95
N ASN A 60 -5.91 4.64 -6.65
CA ASN A 60 -7.15 4.58 -5.89
C ASN A 60 -8.01 5.85 -6.06
N ASN A 61 -9.32 5.71 -5.87
CA ASN A 61 -10.48 6.55 -6.22
C ASN A 61 -10.40 8.10 -6.25
N ASN A 62 -9.29 8.75 -5.88
CA ASN A 62 -9.17 10.21 -5.85
C ASN A 62 -8.08 10.79 -6.77
N ASN A 63 -7.10 10.00 -7.24
CA ASN A 63 -6.03 10.51 -8.10
C ASN A 63 -5.90 9.69 -9.38
N LEU A 64 -6.44 10.22 -10.47
CA LEU A 64 -6.63 9.53 -11.75
C LEU A 64 -5.41 9.61 -12.67
N LYS A 65 -4.20 9.61 -12.09
CA LYS A 65 -2.95 9.71 -12.84
C LYS A 65 -2.42 8.32 -13.20
N VAL A 66 -1.95 8.17 -14.43
CA VAL A 66 -1.31 6.94 -14.94
C VAL A 66 0.13 7.18 -15.37
N HIS A 67 0.98 6.17 -15.26
CA HIS A 67 2.41 6.26 -15.60
C HIS A 67 2.70 5.52 -16.91
N LEU A 68 3.60 6.08 -17.71
CA LEU A 68 3.98 5.54 -19.02
C LEU A 68 5.24 4.66 -18.94
N PHE A 69 5.20 3.50 -19.59
CA PHE A 69 6.29 2.53 -19.63
C PHE A 69 6.46 1.97 -21.05
N CYS A 70 7.64 1.46 -21.39
CA CYS A 70 7.77 0.52 -22.50
C CYS A 70 7.12 -0.80 -22.11
N ARG A 71 6.48 -1.48 -23.07
CA ARG A 71 5.89 -2.80 -22.83
C ARG A 71 6.91 -3.79 -22.27
N GLU A 72 8.12 -3.83 -22.82
CA GLU A 72 9.19 -4.72 -22.34
C GLU A 72 9.62 -4.41 -20.89
N CYS A 73 9.81 -3.13 -20.56
CA CYS A 73 10.25 -2.72 -19.23
C CYS A 73 9.20 -3.08 -18.18
N ALA A 74 7.92 -2.81 -18.49
CA ALA A 74 6.79 -3.17 -17.65
C ALA A 74 6.71 -4.69 -17.38
N LEU A 75 6.94 -5.51 -18.41
CA LEU A 75 6.92 -6.97 -18.27
C LEU A 75 8.09 -7.47 -17.42
N ASN A 76 9.29 -6.95 -17.65
CA ASN A 76 10.50 -7.32 -16.90
C ASN A 76 10.37 -6.93 -15.42
N ASP A 77 9.87 -5.73 -15.12
CA ASP A 77 9.59 -5.27 -13.77
C ASP A 77 8.54 -6.15 -13.07
N LEU A 78 7.41 -6.46 -13.75
CA LEU A 78 6.40 -7.37 -13.22
C LEU A 78 6.96 -8.76 -12.88
N MET A 79 7.88 -9.29 -13.69
CA MET A 79 8.54 -10.57 -13.42
C MET A 79 9.51 -10.47 -12.23
N ALA A 80 10.29 -9.39 -12.16
CA ALA A 80 11.21 -9.14 -11.05
C ALA A 80 10.45 -9.00 -9.72
N GLN A 81 9.39 -8.20 -9.69
CA GLN A 81 8.56 -8.03 -8.50
C GLN A 81 7.88 -9.33 -8.08
N ARG A 82 7.36 -10.14 -9.01
CA ARG A 82 6.78 -11.45 -8.67
C ARG A 82 7.81 -12.42 -8.11
N LYS A 83 9.04 -12.42 -8.63
CA LYS A 83 10.13 -13.24 -8.10
C LYS A 83 10.50 -12.80 -6.68
N GLU A 84 10.55 -11.49 -6.45
CA GLU A 84 10.83 -10.93 -5.12
C GLU A 84 9.71 -11.24 -4.12
N ILE A 85 8.45 -11.05 -4.52
CA ILE A 85 7.28 -11.42 -3.71
C ILE A 85 7.34 -12.90 -3.33
N LYS A 86 7.62 -13.79 -4.27
CA LYS A 86 7.75 -15.23 -4.00
C LYS A 86 8.91 -15.55 -3.03
N ARG A 87 10.02 -14.80 -3.11
CA ARG A 87 11.16 -14.94 -2.18
C ARG A 87 10.74 -14.55 -0.76
N LEU A 88 10.08 -13.40 -0.61
CA LEU A 88 9.59 -12.90 0.66
C LEU A 88 8.52 -13.82 1.27
N GLU A 89 7.59 -14.32 0.45
CA GLU A 89 6.57 -15.30 0.87
C GLU A 89 7.22 -16.60 1.40
N LYS A 90 8.27 -17.09 0.75
CA LYS A 90 9.00 -18.29 1.20
C LYS A 90 9.75 -18.04 2.51
N GLU A 91 10.43 -16.90 2.64
CA GLU A 91 11.15 -16.53 3.87
C GLU A 91 10.18 -16.41 5.05
N ALA A 92 9.03 -15.78 4.81
CA ALA A 92 7.94 -15.70 5.76
C ALA A 92 7.38 -17.07 6.17
N GLU A 93 7.15 -17.97 5.21
CA GLU A 93 6.66 -19.33 5.50
C GLU A 93 7.68 -20.11 6.35
N MET A 94 8.98 -19.98 6.07
CA MET A 94 10.04 -20.59 6.87
C MET A 94 10.04 -20.04 8.29
N ARG A 95 9.95 -18.72 8.45
CA ARG A 95 9.86 -18.08 9.78
C ARG A 95 8.63 -18.54 10.56
N GLU A 96 7.47 -18.62 9.91
CA GLU A 96 6.24 -19.13 10.54
C GLU A 96 6.36 -20.61 10.93
N ARG A 97 7.10 -21.42 10.16
CA ARG A 97 7.39 -22.83 10.48
C ARG A 97 8.29 -22.94 11.70
N GLU A 98 9.39 -22.20 11.73
CA GLU A 98 10.33 -22.16 12.86
C GLU A 98 9.64 -21.70 14.15
N GLU A 99 8.85 -20.62 14.11
CA GLU A 99 8.04 -20.14 15.24
C GLU A 99 6.99 -21.16 15.72
N ARG A 100 6.49 -22.03 14.83
CA ARG A 100 5.54 -23.08 15.19
C ARG A 100 6.24 -24.27 15.84
N GLU A 101 7.40 -24.67 15.33
CA GLU A 101 8.23 -25.72 15.91
C GLU A 101 8.79 -25.31 17.28
N GLU A 102 9.20 -24.05 17.44
CA GLU A 102 9.64 -23.50 18.73
C GLU A 102 8.51 -23.51 19.76
N ARG A 103 7.31 -23.02 19.40
CA ARG A 103 6.13 -23.10 20.28
C ARG A 103 5.78 -24.53 20.67
N ALA A 104 5.85 -25.49 19.74
CA ALA A 104 5.60 -26.90 20.05
C ALA A 104 6.64 -27.47 21.03
N ARG A 105 7.93 -27.12 20.86
CA ARG A 105 8.99 -27.51 21.81
C ARG A 105 8.75 -26.91 23.19
N GLU A 106 8.40 -25.63 23.27
CA GLU A 106 8.09 -24.96 24.54
C GLU A 106 6.88 -25.58 25.25
N GLU A 107 5.84 -25.96 24.50
CA GLU A 107 4.65 -26.65 25.01
C GLU A 107 4.98 -28.06 25.53
N GLU A 108 5.80 -28.83 24.82
CA GLU A 108 6.26 -30.15 25.27
C GLU A 108 7.13 -30.05 26.53
N GLU A 109 8.07 -29.10 26.57
CA GLU A 109 8.89 -28.85 27.75
C GLU A 109 8.04 -28.42 28.94
N LYS A 110 7.04 -27.56 28.72
CA LYS A 110 6.08 -27.16 29.76
C LYS A 110 5.29 -28.36 30.26
N ARG A 111 4.79 -29.21 29.37
CA ARG A 111 4.07 -30.44 29.73
C ARG A 111 4.94 -31.43 30.51
N LYS A 112 6.22 -31.57 30.13
CA LYS A 112 7.17 -32.42 30.85
C LYS A 112 7.44 -31.88 32.26
N ARG A 113 7.67 -30.56 32.40
CA ARG A 113 7.83 -29.91 33.72
C ARG A 113 6.59 -30.10 34.59
N GLU A 114 5.39 -29.97 34.00
CA GLU A 114 4.12 -30.20 34.71
C GLU A 114 3.98 -31.65 35.18
N LEU A 115 4.33 -32.64 34.33
CA LEU A 115 4.33 -34.06 34.71
C LEU A 115 5.37 -34.37 35.80
N GLU A 116 6.60 -33.86 35.68
CA GLU A 116 7.65 -34.07 36.69
C GLU A 116 7.25 -33.48 38.06
N VAL A 117 6.61 -32.30 38.07
CA VAL A 117 6.05 -31.67 39.27
C VAL A 117 4.91 -32.54 39.85
N PHE A 118 4.04 -33.07 39.00
CA PHE A 118 2.94 -33.94 39.41
C PHE A 118 3.45 -35.28 39.98
N GLU A 119 4.38 -35.97 39.32
CA GLU A 119 4.98 -37.23 39.79
C GLU A 119 5.70 -37.04 41.12
N ARG A 120 6.48 -35.95 41.26
CA ARG A 120 7.12 -35.61 42.53
C ARG A 120 6.10 -35.43 43.64
N THR A 121 5.02 -34.69 43.37
CA THR A 121 3.93 -34.48 44.33
C THR A 121 3.21 -35.79 44.69
N ALA A 122 2.96 -36.67 43.70
CA ALA A 122 2.24 -37.93 43.89
C ALA A 122 3.06 -39.02 44.59
N MET A 123 4.38 -39.08 44.38
CA MET A 123 5.29 -40.03 45.03
C MET A 123 5.54 -39.72 46.51
N GLY A 124 4.87 -38.72 47.08
CA GLY A 124 5.09 -38.33 48.47
C GLY A 124 6.45 -37.68 48.70
N PHE A 125 7.21 -37.36 47.63
CA PHE A 125 8.19 -36.29 47.67
C PHE A 125 7.40 -34.98 47.70
N ALA A 126 6.73 -34.76 48.83
CA ALA A 126 6.48 -33.41 49.27
C ALA A 126 7.80 -32.68 49.07
N ASP A 127 7.74 -31.53 48.41
CA ASP A 127 8.80 -30.57 48.60
C ASP A 127 8.79 -30.25 50.09
N ASP A 128 9.46 -31.07 50.91
CA ASP A 128 9.84 -30.82 52.29
C ASP A 128 10.85 -29.64 52.33
N GLY A 129 11.03 -28.95 51.20
CA GLY A 129 11.48 -27.57 51.12
C GLY A 129 10.38 -26.54 51.38
N ILE A 130 9.09 -26.76 51.14
CA ILE A 130 8.03 -25.74 51.34
C ILE A 130 7.57 -25.59 52.80
N GLU A 131 7.75 -26.60 53.66
CA GLU A 131 7.51 -26.41 55.11
C GLU A 131 8.74 -25.86 55.87
N MET A 132 9.97 -26.10 55.42
CA MET A 132 11.18 -25.49 56.01
C MET A 132 11.49 -24.10 55.44
N ILE A 133 10.99 -23.80 54.25
CA ILE A 133 10.98 -22.45 53.69
C ILE A 133 9.70 -21.73 54.10
N GLY A 134 8.59 -22.40 54.43
CA GLY A 134 7.40 -21.79 55.02
C GLY A 134 7.66 -21.15 56.39
N ARG A 135 8.70 -21.57 57.13
CA ARG A 135 9.13 -20.90 58.38
C ARG A 135 10.18 -19.81 58.18
N LYS A 136 10.91 -19.79 57.05
CA LYS A 136 11.90 -18.74 56.72
C LYS A 136 11.35 -17.65 55.79
N ARG A 137 10.52 -18.03 54.82
CA ARG A 137 9.70 -17.16 53.97
C ARG A 137 8.41 -16.70 54.62
N LYS A 138 7.96 -17.21 55.78
CA LYS A 138 6.93 -16.46 56.54
C LYS A 138 7.51 -15.18 57.13
N ARG A 139 8.78 -15.17 57.54
CA ARG A 139 9.48 -13.95 57.96
C ARG A 139 9.75 -13.02 56.77
N GLU A 140 10.14 -13.55 55.62
CA GLU A 140 10.42 -12.76 54.41
C GLU A 140 9.16 -12.34 53.62
N ALA A 141 8.10 -13.15 53.62
CA ALA A 141 6.81 -12.81 53.00
C ALA A 141 5.93 -11.98 53.92
N GLU A 142 6.04 -12.05 55.25
CA GLU A 142 5.50 -10.99 56.14
C GLU A 142 6.27 -9.69 55.96
N GLU A 143 7.59 -9.73 55.71
CA GLU A 143 8.38 -8.51 55.44
C GLU A 143 8.12 -7.92 54.04
N LEU A 144 7.79 -8.76 53.04
CA LEU A 144 7.44 -8.33 51.68
C LEU A 144 5.93 -7.98 51.54
N HIS A 145 5.02 -8.65 52.26
CA HIS A 145 3.62 -8.22 52.40
C HIS A 145 3.44 -7.04 53.38
N ALA A 146 4.32 -6.81 54.35
CA ALA A 146 4.34 -5.56 55.11
C ALA A 146 4.74 -4.40 54.22
N ARG A 147 5.77 -4.57 53.36
CA ARG A 147 6.20 -3.56 52.38
C ARG A 147 5.19 -3.33 51.24
N LEU A 148 4.41 -4.35 50.86
CA LEU A 148 3.34 -4.23 49.86
C LEU A 148 1.99 -3.80 50.45
N SER A 149 1.69 -4.08 51.73
CA SER A 149 0.45 -3.62 52.37
C SER A 149 0.55 -2.20 52.95
N GLU A 150 1.76 -1.71 53.27
CA GLU A 150 2.01 -0.29 53.57
C GLU A 150 1.95 0.60 52.32
N THR A 151 1.95 0.03 51.10
CA THR A 151 1.90 0.79 49.84
C THR A 151 0.57 0.68 49.08
N GLN A 152 -0.42 -0.08 49.57
CA GLN A 152 -1.73 -0.23 48.89
C GLN A 152 -2.95 -0.16 49.83
N SER A 153 -2.84 0.57 50.93
CA SER A 153 -4.01 1.05 51.69
C SER A 153 -4.50 2.39 51.12
N ASN A 154 -5.08 2.38 49.92
CA ASN A 154 -5.96 3.43 49.37
C ASN A 154 -6.52 3.02 47.98
N GLY A 155 -7.85 2.81 47.87
CA GLY A 155 -8.62 2.70 46.61
C GLY A 155 -9.21 1.32 46.31
N GLU A 156 -10.41 0.98 46.78
CA GLU A 156 -11.72 1.11 46.07
C GLU A 156 -11.91 0.08 44.93
N GLN A 157 -12.54 -1.07 45.19
CA GLN A 157 -13.97 -1.41 44.97
C GLN A 157 -14.46 -1.52 43.50
N GLY A 158 -14.82 -2.76 43.10
CA GLY A 158 -16.05 -3.04 42.33
C GLY A 158 -15.94 -3.59 40.89
N SER A 159 -16.20 -4.89 40.68
CA SER A 159 -17.37 -5.38 39.90
C SER A 159 -17.36 -6.90 39.65
N GLU A 160 -18.56 -7.48 39.74
CA GLU A 160 -18.93 -8.90 39.72
C GLU A 160 -19.19 -9.49 38.31
N ARG A 161 -18.84 -10.79 38.17
CA ARG A 161 -19.58 -11.94 37.60
C ARG A 161 -20.33 -11.83 36.25
N ASN A 162 -19.97 -12.74 35.32
CA ASN A 162 -20.96 -13.58 34.61
C ASN A 162 -20.38 -14.81 33.86
N LYS A 163 -20.99 -16.00 34.11
CA LYS A 163 -21.35 -17.12 33.19
C LYS A 163 -20.97 -18.57 33.60
N LYS A 164 -22.06 -19.34 33.66
CA LYS A 164 -22.44 -20.74 34.00
C LYS A 164 -21.68 -21.94 33.34
N PRO A 165 -21.93 -23.19 33.83
CA PRO A 165 -21.06 -24.37 33.71
C PRO A 165 -21.50 -25.42 32.66
N LYS A 166 -20.55 -26.14 32.05
CA LYS A 166 -20.76 -27.40 31.29
C LYS A 166 -19.48 -28.25 31.26
N SER A 167 -19.37 -29.24 32.16
CA SER A 167 -18.67 -30.53 31.92
C SER A 167 -18.81 -31.46 33.13
N SER A 168 -19.98 -32.10 33.29
CA SER A 168 -20.16 -33.24 34.19
C SER A 168 -19.83 -34.59 33.52
N GLU A 169 -18.99 -34.58 32.47
CA GLU A 169 -18.53 -35.77 31.73
C GLU A 169 -17.03 -35.72 31.38
N ALA A 170 -16.27 -34.82 31.99
CA ALA A 170 -14.82 -34.92 32.06
C ALA A 170 -14.49 -35.42 33.47
N SER A 171 -13.84 -36.57 33.58
CA SER A 171 -13.45 -37.16 34.86
C SER A 171 -12.61 -36.17 35.67
N PHE A 172 -13.30 -35.41 36.53
CA PHE A 172 -12.84 -34.32 37.41
C PHE A 172 -11.66 -34.71 38.33
N TRP A 173 -11.39 -36.01 38.47
CA TRP A 173 -10.33 -36.56 39.32
C TRP A 173 -8.97 -36.70 38.63
N ILE A 174 -8.82 -36.28 37.37
CA ILE A 174 -7.53 -36.36 36.65
C ILE A 174 -6.94 -34.95 36.42
N PRO A 175 -5.91 -34.55 37.18
CA PRO A 175 -5.13 -33.34 36.91
C PRO A 175 -4.54 -33.37 35.49
N GLY A 176 -4.90 -32.39 34.66
CA GLY A 176 -4.50 -32.32 33.23
C GLY A 176 -5.66 -32.43 32.23
N SER A 177 -6.91 -32.62 32.67
CA SER A 177 -8.08 -32.61 31.78
C SER A 177 -8.44 -31.20 31.26
N ASP A 178 -7.97 -30.18 31.98
CA ASP A 178 -8.37 -28.78 31.84
C ASP A 178 -7.68 -28.11 30.63
N SER A 179 -6.63 -28.73 30.11
CA SER A 179 -5.83 -28.23 28.99
C SER A 179 -6.22 -28.81 27.63
N LEU A 180 -7.03 -29.89 27.58
CA LEU A 180 -7.34 -30.61 26.33
C LEU A 180 -8.75 -30.33 25.75
N SER A 181 -9.66 -29.71 26.51
CA SER A 181 -11.04 -29.44 26.05
C SER A 181 -11.30 -27.99 25.58
N GLY A 182 -10.34 -27.08 25.76
CA GLY A 182 -10.47 -25.65 25.44
C GLY A 182 -9.96 -25.20 24.07
N SER A 183 -9.33 -26.06 23.28
CA SER A 183 -8.77 -25.70 21.95
C SER A 183 -9.82 -25.75 20.85
N THR A 184 -10.92 -25.00 21.04
CA THR A 184 -11.92 -24.67 20.00
C THR A 184 -12.17 -23.17 19.94
N ALA A 185 -11.16 -22.36 20.28
CA ALA A 185 -11.10 -20.96 19.91
C ALA A 185 -10.31 -20.83 18.61
N THR A 186 -11.02 -20.55 17.53
CA THR A 186 -10.50 -20.22 16.21
C THR A 186 -9.32 -19.24 16.32
N THR A 187 -8.09 -19.76 16.27
CA THR A 187 -6.90 -18.95 16.03
C THR A 187 -7.06 -18.37 14.64
N SER A 188 -7.50 -17.11 14.60
CA SER A 188 -7.45 -16.28 13.41
C SER A 188 -5.99 -16.22 12.97
N LYS A 189 -5.61 -17.14 12.09
CA LYS A 189 -4.37 -17.15 11.32
C LYS A 189 -4.08 -15.71 10.91
N SER A 190 -3.04 -15.11 11.48
CA SER A 190 -2.42 -13.90 10.97
C SER A 190 -1.81 -14.23 9.62
N LYS A 191 -2.67 -14.44 8.60
CA LYS A 191 -2.24 -14.64 7.23
C LYS A 191 -1.56 -13.35 6.82
N GLN A 192 -0.26 -13.44 6.56
CA GLN A 192 0.49 -12.32 6.03
C GLN A 192 -0.26 -11.71 4.83
N PRO A 193 -0.28 -10.36 4.73
CA PRO A 193 -0.96 -9.71 3.63
C PRO A 193 -0.36 -10.18 2.31
N LYS A 194 -1.23 -10.64 1.40
CA LYS A 194 -0.80 -11.06 0.05
C LYS A 194 -0.17 -9.86 -0.64
N LEU A 195 1.11 -9.98 -0.97
CA LEU A 195 1.83 -8.93 -1.66
C LEU A 195 1.46 -8.98 -3.15
N HIS A 196 1.23 -7.81 -3.73
CA HIS A 196 0.96 -7.65 -5.15
C HIS A 196 2.03 -6.75 -5.77
N PRO A 197 2.37 -6.94 -7.06
CA PRO A 197 3.27 -6.03 -7.74
C PRO A 197 2.71 -4.60 -7.71
N LEU A 198 3.57 -3.63 -7.40
CA LEU A 198 3.26 -2.22 -7.29
C LEU A 198 3.83 -1.46 -8.49
N CYS A 199 3.16 -0.38 -8.90
CA CYS A 199 3.70 0.48 -9.95
C CYS A 199 5.02 1.14 -9.50
N PRO A 200 6.14 0.94 -10.23
CA PRO A 200 7.45 1.45 -9.84
C PRO A 200 7.54 2.98 -9.85
N ALA A 201 6.67 3.64 -10.63
CA ALA A 201 6.58 5.10 -10.70
C ALA A 201 5.57 5.71 -9.71
N SER A 202 4.91 4.91 -8.87
CA SER A 202 3.94 5.45 -7.91
C SER A 202 4.64 6.18 -6.75
N THR A 203 4.10 7.34 -6.38
CA THR A 203 4.48 8.07 -5.17
C THR A 203 3.92 7.37 -3.94
N PRO A 204 4.41 7.68 -2.72
CA PRO A 204 3.81 7.12 -1.51
C PRO A 204 2.32 7.44 -1.34
N GLU A 205 1.84 8.53 -1.94
CA GLU A 205 0.44 8.97 -1.94
C GLU A 205 -0.41 8.19 -2.96
N ASP A 206 0.15 7.88 -4.13
CA ASP A 206 -0.57 7.25 -5.25
C ASP A 206 -0.15 5.79 -5.50
N LYS A 207 0.17 5.05 -4.43
CA LYS A 207 0.50 3.62 -4.52
C LYS A 207 -0.67 2.82 -5.08
N HIS A 208 -0.41 2.06 -6.13
CA HIS A 208 -1.41 1.18 -6.74
C HIS A 208 -0.79 -0.11 -7.26
N ASN A 209 -1.63 -1.14 -7.26
CA ASN A 209 -1.28 -2.44 -7.78
C ASN A 209 -1.20 -2.39 -9.30
N TYR A 210 -0.22 -3.09 -9.85
CA TYR A 210 0.00 -3.17 -11.28
C TYR A 210 0.07 -4.63 -11.71
N SER A 211 -0.64 -4.97 -12.79
CA SER A 211 -0.76 -6.33 -13.30
C SER A 211 -0.80 -6.33 -14.81
N LEU A 212 -0.44 -7.46 -15.42
CA LEU A 212 -0.53 -7.66 -16.87
C LEU A 212 -1.93 -7.39 -17.44
N LYS A 213 -2.98 -7.62 -16.65
CA LYS A 213 -4.36 -7.40 -17.07
C LYS A 213 -4.81 -5.94 -16.89
N SER A 214 -4.13 -5.20 -16.03
CA SER A 214 -4.40 -3.78 -15.77
C SER A 214 -3.48 -2.89 -16.60
N LEU A 215 -2.92 -3.44 -17.67
CA LEU A 215 -1.98 -2.76 -18.54
C LEU A 215 -2.74 -2.27 -19.76
N ILE A 216 -2.74 -0.97 -19.98
CA ILE A 216 -3.44 -0.35 -21.10
C ILE A 216 -2.40 -0.01 -22.15
N THR A 217 -2.57 -0.54 -23.36
CA THR A 217 -1.74 -0.14 -24.50
C THR A 217 -2.06 1.29 -24.89
N VAL A 218 -1.03 2.11 -25.07
CA VAL A 218 -1.16 3.53 -25.43
C VAL A 218 -0.81 3.70 -26.92
N ASN A 219 -1.69 4.38 -27.64
CA ASN A 219 -1.57 4.68 -29.06
C ASN A 219 -1.51 6.20 -29.21
N PHE A 220 -0.32 6.76 -29.39
CA PHE A 220 -0.20 8.18 -29.73
C PHE A 220 -0.24 8.35 -31.25
N ALA A 221 -0.75 9.50 -31.70
CA ALA A 221 -0.49 9.96 -33.06
C ALA A 221 0.94 10.52 -33.14
N GLU A 222 1.73 10.07 -34.10
CA GLU A 222 3.12 10.46 -34.29
C GLU A 222 3.29 11.14 -35.65
N ILE A 223 4.14 12.16 -35.73
CA ILE A 223 4.73 12.63 -36.99
C ILE A 223 6.20 12.26 -36.96
N GLU A 224 6.65 11.54 -37.99
CA GLU A 224 8.06 11.25 -38.18
C GLU A 224 8.82 12.56 -38.44
N PRO A 225 9.99 12.76 -37.82
CA PRO A 225 10.77 13.95 -38.05
C PRO A 225 11.19 14.01 -39.52
N GLU A 226 11.05 15.17 -40.17
CA GLU A 226 11.62 15.36 -41.50
C GLU A 226 13.12 15.13 -41.44
N LYS A 227 13.64 14.30 -42.36
CA LYS A 227 15.06 13.94 -42.46
C LYS A 227 15.91 15.21 -42.59
N GLY A 228 16.43 15.71 -41.48
CA GLY A 228 17.23 16.94 -41.43
C GLY A 228 17.09 17.77 -40.14
N ALA A 229 16.01 17.60 -39.38
CA ALA A 229 15.93 18.12 -38.01
C ALA A 229 16.57 17.10 -37.06
N GLY A 230 17.63 17.47 -36.33
CA GLY A 230 18.45 16.59 -35.48
C GLY A 230 17.75 15.98 -34.26
N ALA A 231 16.45 15.67 -34.35
CA ALA A 231 15.70 14.88 -33.39
C ALA A 231 15.44 13.50 -34.02
N ASP A 232 16.11 12.47 -33.52
CA ASP A 232 15.90 11.07 -33.94
C ASP A 232 14.54 10.52 -33.46
N GLU A 233 13.82 11.27 -32.63
CA GLU A 233 12.60 10.81 -31.97
C GLU A 233 11.32 11.40 -32.59
N PRO A 234 10.28 10.59 -32.85
CA PRO A 234 9.00 11.07 -33.37
C PRO A 234 8.30 12.03 -32.40
N THR A 235 7.70 13.08 -32.95
CA THR A 235 6.92 14.02 -32.15
C THR A 235 5.51 13.49 -31.95
N ARG A 236 5.10 13.29 -30.70
CA ARG A 236 3.73 12.86 -30.33
C ARG A 236 2.75 14.04 -30.42
N LEU A 237 1.64 13.86 -31.13
CA LEU A 237 0.62 14.89 -31.34
C LEU A 237 -0.74 14.50 -30.76
N CYS A 238 -1.55 15.52 -30.46
CA CYS A 238 -2.98 15.33 -30.20
C CYS A 238 -3.73 15.11 -31.53
N PRO A 239 -4.53 14.04 -31.68
CA PRO A 239 -5.26 13.77 -32.92
C PRO A 239 -6.36 14.80 -33.23
N SER A 240 -6.85 15.52 -32.21
CA SER A 240 -7.88 16.55 -32.38
C SER A 240 -7.30 17.88 -32.86
N CYS A 241 -6.37 18.48 -32.10
CA CYS A 241 -5.83 19.80 -32.45
C CYS A 241 -4.52 19.76 -33.24
N LYS A 242 -3.93 18.58 -33.47
CA LYS A 242 -2.62 18.38 -34.13
C LYS A 242 -1.45 19.12 -33.47
N LYS A 243 -1.62 19.61 -32.23
CA LYS A 243 -0.55 20.23 -31.44
C LYS A 243 0.33 19.14 -30.81
N ALA A 244 1.62 19.44 -30.68
CA ALA A 244 2.56 18.57 -29.98
C ALA A 244 2.16 18.41 -28.51
N LEU A 245 2.11 17.15 -28.06
CA LEU A 245 1.84 16.81 -26.67
C LEU A 245 3.12 17.03 -25.86
N THR A 246 2.99 17.83 -24.81
CA THR A 246 4.06 18.16 -23.88
C THR A 246 3.61 17.84 -22.45
N ASN A 247 4.54 17.84 -21.49
CA ASN A 247 4.23 17.66 -20.08
C ASN A 247 3.23 18.70 -19.53
N THR A 248 3.13 19.87 -20.16
CA THR A 248 2.19 20.93 -19.77
C THR A 248 0.81 20.81 -20.42
N SER A 249 0.66 19.94 -21.42
CA SER A 249 -0.58 19.79 -22.19
C SER A 249 -1.67 18.96 -21.50
N LYS A 250 -1.42 18.45 -20.28
CA LYS A 250 -2.29 17.55 -19.51
C LYS A 250 -2.88 16.42 -20.38
N PRO A 251 -2.04 15.55 -20.94
CA PRO A 251 -2.47 14.53 -21.88
C PRO A 251 -3.39 13.51 -21.20
N MET A 252 -4.54 13.27 -21.80
CA MET A 252 -5.59 12.38 -21.33
C MET A 252 -5.65 11.12 -22.20
N LEU A 253 -5.64 9.95 -21.57
CA LEU A 253 -5.69 8.62 -22.17
C LEU A 253 -7.09 8.02 -22.04
N GLY A 254 -7.63 7.51 -23.14
CA GLY A 254 -8.84 6.68 -23.12
C GLY A 254 -8.53 5.24 -22.75
N THR A 255 -9.08 4.74 -21.64
CA THR A 255 -8.78 3.40 -21.11
C THR A 255 -9.75 2.30 -21.55
N ALA A 256 -10.62 2.57 -22.54
CA ALA A 256 -11.50 1.53 -23.08
C ALA A 256 -10.68 0.41 -23.73
N GLU A 257 -11.22 -0.81 -23.70
CA GLU A 257 -10.61 -1.97 -24.35
C GLU A 257 -10.39 -1.68 -25.85
N GLY A 258 -9.13 -1.55 -26.27
CA GLY A 258 -8.74 -1.28 -27.67
C GLY A 258 -8.67 0.19 -28.12
N CYS A 259 -9.05 1.20 -27.33
CA CYS A 259 -8.86 2.63 -27.71
C CYS A 259 -7.38 3.02 -27.50
N GLY A 260 -6.95 3.24 -26.26
CA GLY A 260 -5.56 3.61 -25.96
C GLY A 260 -5.12 4.98 -26.51
N HIS A 261 -6.02 5.76 -27.13
CA HIS A 261 -5.68 7.04 -27.76
C HIS A 261 -5.46 8.15 -26.73
N VAL A 262 -4.55 9.08 -27.05
CA VAL A 262 -4.19 10.20 -26.18
C VAL A 262 -4.56 11.54 -26.81
N VAL A 263 -5.25 12.40 -26.06
CA VAL A 263 -5.63 13.76 -26.45
C VAL A 263 -5.08 14.77 -25.43
N CYS A 264 -4.84 16.03 -25.82
CA CYS A 264 -4.46 17.05 -24.83
C CYS A 264 -5.66 17.42 -23.94
N GLY A 265 -5.39 17.90 -22.73
CA GLY A 265 -6.42 18.24 -21.74
C GLY A 265 -7.39 19.29 -22.26
N ALA A 266 -6.90 20.28 -23.01
CA ALA A 266 -7.76 21.28 -23.63
C ALA A 266 -8.80 20.68 -24.60
N CYS A 267 -8.40 19.67 -25.40
CA CYS A 267 -9.34 18.96 -26.26
C CYS A 267 -10.27 18.04 -25.46
N ALA A 268 -9.76 17.39 -24.41
CA ALA A 268 -10.59 16.58 -23.53
C ALA A 268 -11.71 17.41 -22.86
N ASP A 269 -11.38 18.57 -22.31
CA ASP A 269 -12.36 19.44 -21.63
C ASP A 269 -13.43 19.95 -22.61
N LEU A 270 -13.06 20.20 -23.88
CA LEU A 270 -13.98 20.67 -24.92
C LEU A 270 -14.92 19.58 -25.43
N PHE A 271 -14.40 18.39 -25.76
CA PHE A 271 -15.17 17.36 -26.46
C PHE A 271 -15.73 16.27 -25.56
N LEU A 272 -15.07 16.00 -24.43
CA LEU A 272 -15.32 14.80 -23.64
C LEU A 272 -16.12 15.09 -22.37
N VAL A 273 -15.85 16.20 -21.69
CA VAL A 273 -16.53 16.52 -20.42
C VAL A 273 -17.78 17.38 -20.64
N GLY A 274 -17.87 18.06 -21.80
CA GLY A 274 -18.92 19.03 -22.07
C GLY A 274 -18.79 20.25 -21.16
N THR A 275 -18.97 21.44 -21.70
CA THR A 275 -18.92 22.70 -20.95
C THR A 275 -20.17 22.87 -20.07
N ALA A 276 -20.40 21.98 -19.10
CA ALA A 276 -21.53 22.05 -18.18
C ALA A 276 -21.47 23.25 -17.20
N SER A 277 -20.39 24.05 -17.23
CA SER A 277 -20.14 25.12 -16.25
C SER A 277 -20.03 26.54 -16.81
N LYS A 278 -20.23 26.78 -18.11
CA LYS A 278 -20.30 28.15 -18.67
C LYS A 278 -21.40 28.25 -19.73
N GLY A 279 -22.48 28.94 -19.36
CA GLY A 279 -23.77 28.88 -20.02
C GLY A 279 -23.78 29.24 -21.51
N VAL A 280 -24.28 28.31 -22.31
CA VAL A 280 -25.23 28.56 -23.39
C VAL A 280 -26.21 27.39 -23.39
N SER A 281 -27.47 27.74 -23.18
CA SER A 281 -28.64 26.89 -23.18
C SER A 281 -28.81 26.07 -24.45
N SER A 282 -29.03 24.77 -24.32
CA SER A 282 -29.90 24.00 -25.22
C SER A 282 -30.63 22.97 -24.36
N LYS A 283 -31.97 23.04 -24.37
CA LYS A 283 -32.86 22.11 -23.70
C LYS A 283 -32.51 20.69 -24.13
N ALA A 284 -31.87 19.92 -23.27
CA ALA A 284 -31.64 18.49 -23.45
C ALA A 284 -32.05 17.77 -22.15
N ASP A 285 -32.78 16.68 -22.34
CA ASP A 285 -33.54 15.96 -21.34
C ASP A 285 -32.80 15.67 -20.04
N LYS A 286 -33.50 15.90 -18.92
CA LYS A 286 -33.14 15.43 -17.59
C LYS A 286 -33.22 13.90 -17.58
N GLY A 287 -32.17 13.20 -18.03
CA GLY A 287 -32.12 11.73 -17.92
C GLY A 287 -31.01 11.00 -18.66
N THR A 288 -30.31 11.62 -19.62
CA THR A 288 -29.20 10.97 -20.33
C THR A 288 -27.87 11.47 -19.79
N ASN A 289 -27.14 10.62 -19.07
CA ASN A 289 -25.74 10.90 -18.72
C ASN A 289 -24.98 11.13 -20.04
N ALA A 290 -24.35 12.30 -20.21
CA ALA A 290 -23.59 12.63 -21.40
C ALA A 290 -22.52 11.55 -21.63
N SER A 291 -22.65 10.75 -22.69
CA SER A 291 -21.71 9.68 -22.99
C SER A 291 -20.42 10.28 -23.52
N ILE A 292 -19.30 9.94 -22.88
CA ILE A 292 -17.98 10.38 -23.27
C ILE A 292 -17.43 9.38 -24.28
N LEU A 293 -17.12 9.80 -25.52
CA LEU A 293 -16.61 8.90 -26.57
C LEU A 293 -15.17 9.26 -26.98
N CYS A 294 -14.34 8.25 -27.23
CA CYS A 294 -12.97 8.39 -27.72
C CYS A 294 -12.99 9.10 -29.09
N TYR A 295 -12.31 10.25 -29.23
CA TYR A 295 -12.33 11.07 -30.46
C TYR A 295 -11.86 10.32 -31.73
N VAL A 296 -11.02 9.28 -31.57
CA VAL A 296 -10.40 8.56 -32.69
C VAL A 296 -11.17 7.29 -33.09
N CYS A 297 -11.66 6.52 -32.12
CA CYS A 297 -12.31 5.23 -32.39
C CYS A 297 -13.71 5.08 -31.80
N GLU A 298 -14.28 6.17 -31.28
CA GLU A 298 -15.66 6.24 -30.76
C GLU A 298 -15.95 5.27 -29.60
N ALA A 299 -14.91 4.69 -28.97
CA ALA A 299 -15.07 3.83 -27.81
C ALA A 299 -15.64 4.60 -26.60
N ASP A 300 -16.50 3.96 -25.81
CA ASP A 300 -17.14 4.55 -24.64
C ASP A 300 -16.14 4.73 -23.48
N LEU A 301 -15.96 5.98 -23.05
CA LEU A 301 -15.10 6.45 -21.97
C LEU A 301 -15.89 7.06 -20.80
N SER A 302 -17.21 6.84 -20.73
CA SER A 302 -18.11 7.43 -19.72
C SER A 302 -17.84 6.96 -18.29
N GLY A 303 -16.95 5.99 -18.09
CA GLY A 303 -16.68 5.35 -16.82
C GLY A 303 -17.78 4.36 -16.42
N PRO A 304 -17.54 3.51 -15.41
CA PRO A 304 -18.60 2.72 -14.81
C PRO A 304 -19.65 3.69 -14.26
N ALA A 305 -20.91 3.55 -14.69
CA ALA A 305 -22.01 4.30 -14.11
C ALA A 305 -21.97 4.13 -12.59
N PRO A 306 -22.14 5.20 -11.79
CA PRO A 306 -22.26 5.05 -10.34
C PRO A 306 -23.38 4.04 -10.10
N GLU A 307 -23.06 2.91 -9.47
CA GLU A 307 -24.08 1.94 -9.09
C GLU A 307 -25.06 2.71 -8.21
N ALA A 308 -26.23 3.06 -8.78
CA ALA A 308 -27.32 3.60 -8.00
C ALA A 308 -27.52 2.62 -6.85
N ALA A 309 -27.46 3.12 -5.62
CA ALA A 309 -27.77 2.38 -4.41
C ALA A 309 -29.25 1.96 -4.50
N GLY A 310 -29.51 0.91 -5.27
CA GLY A 310 -30.81 0.30 -5.47
C GLY A 310 -31.08 -0.59 -4.27
N ASP A 311 -32.21 -0.29 -3.62
CA ASP A 311 -32.76 -0.96 -2.46
C ASP A 311 -32.55 -2.47 -2.48
N LYS A 312 -32.06 -2.99 -1.35
CA LYS A 312 -31.95 -4.42 -1.11
C LYS A 312 -33.35 -4.96 -0.83
N ASP A 313 -34.10 -5.27 -1.87
CA ASP A 313 -35.25 -6.15 -1.74
C ASP A 313 -34.84 -7.61 -1.99
N ASP A 314 -35.07 -8.40 -0.94
CA ASP A 314 -34.78 -9.81 -0.79
C ASP A 314 -35.81 -10.67 -1.53
N LYS A 315 -35.50 -11.15 -2.73
CA LYS A 315 -35.95 -12.46 -3.25
C LYS A 315 -35.30 -12.81 -4.60
N GLU A 316 -35.16 -14.11 -4.83
CA GLU A 316 -34.65 -14.79 -6.04
C GLU A 316 -33.12 -14.92 -6.21
N ASN A 317 -32.63 -16.11 -5.83
CA ASN A 317 -31.24 -16.47 -5.56
C ASN A 317 -30.55 -17.25 -6.71
N LYS A 318 -30.91 -17.01 -7.98
CA LYS A 318 -30.23 -17.68 -9.12
C LYS A 318 -29.91 -16.76 -10.30
N ASP A 319 -30.75 -15.76 -10.59
CA ASP A 319 -30.52 -14.83 -11.71
C ASP A 319 -29.54 -13.69 -11.40
N LYS A 320 -29.28 -13.41 -10.11
CA LYS A 320 -28.26 -12.42 -9.68
C LYS A 320 -26.87 -12.74 -10.20
N LYS A 321 -26.48 -14.01 -10.35
CA LYS A 321 -25.13 -14.39 -10.79
C LYS A 321 -24.88 -14.12 -12.28
N GLN A 322 -25.88 -14.30 -13.14
CA GLN A 322 -25.76 -13.99 -14.57
C GLN A 322 -25.79 -12.48 -14.80
N ARG A 323 -26.69 -11.74 -14.14
CA ARG A 323 -26.73 -10.28 -14.20
C ARG A 323 -25.43 -9.64 -13.68
N GLN A 324 -24.87 -10.13 -12.58
CA GLN A 324 -23.57 -9.66 -12.08
C GLN A 324 -22.42 -9.97 -13.05
N LYS A 325 -22.45 -11.12 -13.76
CA LYS A 325 -21.43 -11.44 -14.76
C LYS A 325 -21.53 -10.51 -15.98
N GLN A 326 -22.74 -10.26 -16.48
CA GLN A 326 -22.96 -9.32 -17.60
C GLN A 326 -22.62 -7.87 -17.21
N ALA A 327 -22.99 -7.42 -16.01
CA ALA A 327 -22.61 -6.11 -15.48
C ALA A 327 -21.09 -5.97 -15.35
N LYS A 328 -20.41 -7.03 -14.89
CA LYS A 328 -18.93 -7.06 -14.80
C LYS A 328 -18.25 -7.07 -16.16
N ASP A 329 -18.83 -7.76 -17.14
CA ASP A 329 -18.31 -7.77 -18.51
C ASP A 329 -18.59 -6.44 -19.24
N ASN A 330 -19.73 -5.78 -19.01
CA ASN A 330 -19.99 -4.44 -19.53
C ASN A 330 -19.13 -3.36 -18.85
N SER A 331 -18.92 -3.46 -17.53
CA SER A 331 -18.02 -2.56 -16.80
C SER A 331 -16.57 -2.66 -17.27
N ARG A 332 -16.16 -3.78 -17.89
CA ARG A 332 -14.84 -3.91 -18.52
C ARG A 332 -14.76 -3.27 -19.89
N LYS A 333 -15.88 -3.19 -20.61
CA LYS A 333 -15.96 -2.57 -21.94
C LYS A 333 -15.97 -1.05 -21.86
N VAL A 334 -16.61 -0.49 -20.83
CA VAL A 334 -16.66 0.96 -20.62
C VAL A 334 -15.33 1.43 -20.01
N GLY A 335 -14.58 2.20 -20.79
CA GLY A 335 -13.36 2.86 -20.34
C GLY A 335 -13.64 4.10 -19.51
N ARG A 336 -12.57 4.74 -19.06
CA ARG A 336 -12.61 6.09 -18.47
C ARG A 336 -11.52 6.94 -19.11
N LEU A 337 -11.63 8.25 -18.98
CA LEU A 337 -10.56 9.17 -19.38
C LEU A 337 -9.62 9.40 -18.18
N VAL A 338 -8.33 9.11 -18.32
CA VAL A 338 -7.33 9.25 -17.24
C VAL A 338 -6.20 10.18 -17.66
N GLU A 339 -5.62 10.94 -16.73
CA GLU A 339 -4.49 11.82 -17.01
C GLU A 339 -3.18 11.03 -17.01
N ILE A 340 -2.35 11.19 -18.04
CA ILE A 340 -0.98 10.65 -18.03
C ILE A 340 -0.13 11.56 -17.14
N SER A 341 0.44 10.97 -16.09
CA SER A 341 1.37 11.62 -15.17
C SER A 341 2.58 12.15 -15.93
N CYS A 342 2.67 13.47 -16.01
CA CYS A 342 3.77 14.21 -16.63
C CYS A 342 4.77 14.75 -15.60
N GLU A 343 4.62 14.37 -14.33
CA GLU A 343 5.46 14.84 -13.23
C GLU A 343 6.87 14.24 -13.30
N GLY A 344 7.88 14.85 -12.70
CA GLY A 344 9.29 14.47 -12.85
C GLY A 344 9.63 13.07 -12.30
N THR A 345 10.90 12.79 -12.06
CA THR A 345 11.40 11.51 -11.50
C THR A 345 10.93 11.26 -10.06
N GLY A 346 9.63 11.20 -9.77
CA GLY A 346 9.07 10.92 -8.44
C GLY A 346 9.36 11.96 -7.34
N PHE A 347 10.30 12.89 -7.54
CA PHE A 347 10.71 13.90 -6.57
C PHE A 347 10.08 15.28 -6.79
N ALA A 348 9.43 15.48 -7.95
CA ALA A 348 8.87 16.76 -8.37
C ALA A 348 7.38 16.59 -8.73
N GLY A 349 6.52 16.60 -7.70
CA GLY A 349 5.08 16.52 -7.88
C GLY A 349 4.44 17.88 -8.14
N GLY A 350 3.36 17.93 -8.92
CA GLY A 350 2.45 19.08 -9.03
C GLY A 350 2.98 20.35 -9.69
N GLY A 351 3.99 20.27 -10.58
CA GLY A 351 4.58 21.46 -11.20
C GLY A 351 5.48 22.27 -10.26
N SER A 352 5.80 21.72 -9.09
CA SER A 352 6.84 22.27 -8.23
C SER A 352 8.22 21.94 -8.81
N ASN A 353 9.09 22.93 -8.87
CA ASN A 353 10.49 22.76 -9.28
C ASN A 353 11.40 22.57 -8.06
N VAL A 354 10.88 22.10 -6.92
CA VAL A 354 11.64 21.91 -5.69
C VAL A 354 11.47 20.49 -5.18
N ALA A 355 12.54 19.70 -5.16
CA ALA A 355 12.59 18.43 -4.46
C ALA A 355 12.93 18.68 -3.00
N LYS A 356 12.12 18.14 -2.08
CA LYS A 356 12.37 18.19 -0.63
C LYS A 356 12.64 16.78 -0.12
N ARG A 357 13.82 16.56 0.46
CA ARG A 357 14.11 15.37 1.26
C ARG A 357 13.97 15.76 2.72
N GLU A 358 12.95 15.26 3.39
CA GLU A 358 12.79 15.44 4.82
C GLU A 358 13.86 14.64 5.55
N GLY A 359 14.66 15.33 6.36
CA GLY A 359 15.65 14.72 7.22
C GLY A 359 15.35 15.11 8.66
N VAL A 360 15.51 14.15 9.57
CA VAL A 360 15.46 14.42 11.01
C VAL A 360 16.68 15.24 11.36
N ALA A 361 16.48 16.49 11.76
CA ALA A 361 17.52 17.26 12.42
C ALA A 361 17.45 16.94 13.92
N PHE A 362 18.48 16.32 14.46
CA PHE A 362 18.63 16.25 15.91
C PHE A 362 18.98 17.65 16.40
N GLN A 363 18.09 18.24 17.19
CA GLN A 363 18.40 19.46 17.93
C GLN A 363 19.27 19.03 19.10
N CYS A 364 20.56 19.37 19.06
CA CYS A 364 21.46 19.17 20.20
C CYS A 364 21.14 20.13 21.34
#